data_AF-A0A4Y9ZWN7-F1
#
_entry.id   AF-A0A4Y9ZWN7-F1
#
_cell.length_a   1.000
_cell.length_b   1.000
_cell.length_c   1.000
_cell.angle_alpha   90.00
_cell.angle_beta   90.00
_cell.angle_gamma   90.00
#
_symmetry.space_group_name_H-M   'P 1'
#
loop_
_entity.id
_entity.type
_entity.pdbx_description
1 polymer ?
#
loop_
_entity_poly.entity_id
_entity_poly.type
_entity_poly.pdbx_seq_one_letter_code
_entity_poly.pdbx_strand_id
1 'polypeptide(L)'
;MYEPKYSCEYGTHILTAMSSQPYTREDWIVDIQLASTHGFDGFALNVGREDWQRARVADCYAAAQQLQTRFKLFLSFDMSAQPNSQAWVDGFPHDPWLVLNAYFIRAFKEGRMPPVEKDRIFMWARPHPKAAEATEDDVGRPTGWELTDDVFWVVVFATAPAIVILDTGAQTPSTPGRHDIGAGVTKLAHKLVAGGGMRGQTIRGGTVVAECAPSPEEYKFEARPRTYNFNAYVAMSP
;
A
#
# COMPACT_ATOMS: atom_id res chain seq x y z
N MET A 1 -40.48 -9.94 -16.85
CA MET A 1 -39.33 -9.57 -17.69
C MET A 1 -38.47 -8.66 -16.83
N TYR A 2 -37.33 -9.16 -16.37
CA TYR A 2 -36.45 -8.45 -15.43
C TYR A 2 -35.47 -7.63 -16.27
N GLU A 3 -35.58 -6.30 -16.24
CA GLU A 3 -34.51 -5.42 -16.73
C GLU A 3 -33.65 -5.02 -15.52
N PRO A 4 -32.37 -5.43 -15.45
CA PRO A 4 -31.43 -4.76 -14.58
C PRO A 4 -31.05 -3.41 -15.22
N LYS A 5 -31.45 -2.31 -14.59
CA LYS A 5 -30.86 -0.98 -14.83
C LYS A 5 -29.72 -0.75 -13.84
N TYR A 6 -28.56 -1.32 -14.14
CA TYR A 6 -27.29 -0.79 -13.67
C TYR A 6 -26.44 -0.51 -14.90
N SER A 7 -26.11 0.76 -15.14
CA SER A 7 -25.05 1.15 -16.05
C SER A 7 -23.72 0.96 -15.33
N CYS A 8 -22.87 0.08 -15.86
CA CYS A 8 -21.45 0.09 -15.54
C CYS A 8 -20.84 1.27 -16.30
N GLU A 9 -20.70 2.42 -15.65
CA GLU A 9 -19.99 3.55 -16.25
C GLU A 9 -18.48 3.39 -15.99
N TYR A 10 -17.78 3.02 -17.07
CA TYR A 10 -16.36 3.25 -17.35
C TYR A 10 -15.34 3.09 -16.21
N GLY A 11 -14.77 1.88 -16.11
CA GLY A 11 -13.39 1.63 -16.59
C GLY A 11 -12.19 2.37 -15.96
N THR A 12 -12.38 3.33 -15.06
CA THR A 12 -11.34 4.30 -14.67
C THR A 12 -10.72 3.88 -13.34
N HIS A 13 -9.43 3.56 -13.35
CA HIS A 13 -8.69 3.24 -12.15
C HIS A 13 -7.84 4.41 -11.69
N ILE A 14 -8.13 4.83 -10.46
CA ILE A 14 -7.76 6.13 -9.94
C ILE A 14 -6.98 5.92 -8.66
N LEU A 15 -5.77 6.48 -8.60
CA LEU A 15 -5.01 6.57 -7.37
C LEU A 15 -5.27 7.93 -6.70
N THR A 16 -5.56 7.94 -5.40
CA THR A 16 -5.60 9.18 -4.63
C THR A 16 -4.18 9.65 -4.41
N ALA A 17 -3.84 10.83 -4.95
CA ALA A 17 -2.52 11.41 -4.79
C ALA A 17 -2.56 12.53 -3.73
N MET A 18 -1.65 12.45 -2.76
CA MET A 18 -1.41 13.49 -1.77
C MET A 18 0.02 14.00 -1.96
N SER A 19 0.18 15.30 -2.14
CA SER A 19 1.51 15.92 -2.21
C SER A 19 1.81 16.59 -0.88
N SER A 20 2.99 16.30 -0.32
CA SER A 20 3.55 17.02 0.82
C SER A 20 4.39 18.21 0.34
N GLN A 21 4.94 18.99 1.27
CA GLN A 21 6.04 19.90 0.95
C GLN A 21 7.37 19.33 1.47
N PRO A 22 8.44 19.31 0.66
CA PRO A 22 8.52 19.70 -0.75
C PRO A 22 8.06 18.58 -1.71
N TYR A 23 7.35 18.94 -2.78
CA TYR A 23 6.96 18.04 -3.87
C TYR A 23 6.89 18.86 -5.17
N THR A 24 7.52 18.42 -6.24
CA THR A 24 7.80 19.21 -7.45
C THR A 24 7.04 18.70 -8.68
N ARG A 25 7.15 19.43 -9.79
CA ARG A 25 6.60 18.99 -11.08
C ARG A 25 7.33 17.76 -11.61
N GLU A 26 8.64 17.68 -11.39
CA GLU A 26 9.46 16.55 -11.80
C GLU A 26 9.04 15.27 -11.05
N ASP A 27 8.68 15.37 -9.77
CA ASP A 27 8.09 14.27 -9.00
C ASP A 27 6.75 13.83 -9.62
N TRP A 28 5.87 14.77 -9.99
CA TRP A 28 4.63 14.45 -10.70
C TRP A 28 4.85 13.76 -12.04
N ILE A 29 5.89 14.12 -12.78
CA ILE A 29 6.24 13.46 -14.05
C ILE A 29 6.57 11.99 -13.79
N VAL A 30 7.42 11.73 -12.79
CA VAL A 30 7.81 10.38 -12.39
C VAL A 30 6.56 9.57 -11.98
N ASP A 31 5.69 10.14 -11.15
CA ASP A 31 4.52 9.43 -10.64
C ASP A 31 3.46 9.16 -11.70
N ILE A 32 3.20 10.12 -12.61
CA ILE A 32 2.27 9.91 -13.74
C ILE A 32 2.78 8.79 -14.65
N GLN A 33 4.09 8.77 -14.95
CA GLN A 33 4.69 7.71 -15.75
C GLN A 33 4.60 6.36 -15.03
N LEU A 34 4.95 6.33 -13.75
CA LEU A 34 4.92 5.12 -12.94
C LEU A 34 3.49 4.55 -12.85
N ALA A 35 2.50 5.37 -12.52
CA ALA A 35 1.10 4.96 -12.47
C ALA A 35 0.58 4.49 -13.85
N SER A 36 0.91 5.22 -14.93
CA SER A 36 0.54 4.84 -16.30
C SER A 36 1.11 3.47 -16.69
N THR A 37 2.38 3.20 -16.38
CA THR A 37 3.01 1.89 -16.67
C THR A 37 2.38 0.74 -15.89
N HIS A 38 1.75 1.03 -14.74
CA HIS A 38 1.00 0.08 -13.93
C HIS A 38 -0.50 0.00 -14.29
N GLY A 39 -0.91 0.67 -15.37
CA GLY A 39 -2.26 0.56 -15.92
C GLY A 39 -3.32 1.42 -15.23
N PHE A 40 -2.93 2.35 -14.35
CA PHE A 40 -3.84 3.38 -13.84
C PHE A 40 -4.21 4.35 -14.96
N ASP A 41 -5.45 4.82 -14.93
CA ASP A 41 -5.99 5.73 -15.95
C ASP A 41 -5.98 7.18 -15.50
N GLY A 42 -5.77 7.43 -14.20
CA GLY A 42 -5.71 8.78 -13.68
C GLY A 42 -5.42 8.91 -12.19
N PHE A 43 -5.29 10.16 -11.75
CA PHE A 43 -5.22 10.53 -10.33
C PHE A 43 -6.47 11.27 -9.87
N ALA A 44 -6.89 10.94 -8.65
CA ALA A 44 -7.76 11.76 -7.81
C ALA A 44 -6.85 12.69 -7.02
N LEU A 45 -6.83 13.96 -7.38
CA LEU A 45 -5.98 14.96 -6.74
C LEU A 45 -6.71 15.53 -5.53
N ASN A 46 -6.21 15.23 -4.33
CA ASN A 46 -6.69 15.89 -3.12
C ASN A 46 -6.22 17.36 -3.12
N VAL A 47 -7.15 18.28 -2.85
CA VAL A 47 -6.87 19.73 -2.80
C VAL A 47 -7.57 20.36 -1.59
N GLY A 48 -6.80 20.98 -0.70
CA GLY A 48 -7.33 21.71 0.45
C GLY A 48 -7.38 23.23 0.19
N ARG A 49 -7.41 24.02 1.26
CA ARG A 49 -7.72 25.46 1.20
C ARG A 49 -6.47 26.31 0.92
N GLU A 50 -5.30 25.77 1.16
CA GLU A 50 -4.04 26.48 1.12
C GLU A 50 -3.51 26.67 -0.32
N ASP A 51 -2.88 27.82 -0.56
CA ASP A 51 -2.39 28.22 -1.89
C ASP A 51 -1.41 27.21 -2.48
N TRP A 52 -0.56 26.63 -1.63
CA TRP A 52 0.43 25.67 -2.07
C TRP A 52 -0.16 24.36 -2.60
N GLN A 53 -1.33 23.94 -2.12
CA GLN A 53 -1.98 22.72 -2.62
C GLN A 53 -2.54 22.94 -4.01
N ARG A 54 -3.11 24.13 -4.26
CA ARG A 54 -3.53 24.52 -5.61
C ARG A 54 -2.33 24.61 -6.55
N ALA A 55 -1.17 25.07 -6.07
CA ALA A 55 0.06 25.04 -6.83
C ALA A 55 0.49 23.60 -7.18
N ARG A 56 0.39 22.63 -6.25
CA ARG A 56 0.70 21.22 -6.53
C ARG A 56 -0.25 20.57 -7.53
N VAL A 57 -1.54 20.90 -7.47
CA VAL A 57 -2.50 20.49 -8.51
C VAL A 57 -2.07 21.06 -9.86
N ALA A 58 -1.73 22.35 -9.93
CA ALA A 58 -1.28 22.99 -11.18
C ALA A 58 0.00 22.33 -11.73
N ASP A 59 0.95 21.98 -10.87
CA ASP A 59 2.17 21.25 -11.26
C ASP A 59 1.83 19.88 -11.85
N CYS A 60 0.88 19.14 -11.26
CA CYS A 60 0.41 17.85 -11.78
C CYS A 60 -0.23 17.99 -13.17
N TYR A 61 -1.08 19.00 -13.38
CA TYR A 61 -1.66 19.29 -14.70
C TYR A 61 -0.59 19.68 -15.72
N ALA A 62 0.41 20.48 -15.32
CA ALA A 62 1.54 20.84 -16.19
C ALA A 62 2.39 19.61 -16.56
N ALA A 63 2.66 18.72 -15.60
CA ALA A 63 3.34 17.45 -15.84
C ALA A 63 2.56 16.54 -16.82
N ALA A 64 1.25 16.37 -16.61
CA ALA A 64 0.41 15.60 -17.52
C ALA A 64 0.37 16.18 -18.94
N GLN A 65 0.30 17.52 -19.06
CA GLN A 65 0.35 18.22 -20.33
C GLN A 65 1.70 18.04 -21.03
N GLN A 66 2.80 18.17 -20.29
CA GLN A 66 4.16 17.98 -20.81
C GLN A 66 4.38 16.56 -21.32
N LEU A 67 3.85 15.56 -20.63
CA LEU A 67 3.96 14.15 -21.03
C LEU A 67 3.04 13.76 -22.19
N GLN A 68 2.07 14.61 -22.56
CA GLN A 68 1.09 14.36 -23.62
C GLN A 68 0.41 12.98 -23.52
N THR A 69 0.09 12.54 -22.30
CA THR A 69 -0.48 11.21 -22.06
C THR A 69 -2.01 11.21 -22.21
N ARG A 70 -2.61 10.01 -22.20
CA ARG A 70 -4.06 9.85 -22.00
C ARG A 70 -4.48 9.84 -20.52
N PHE A 71 -3.53 9.97 -19.60
CA PHE A 71 -3.74 9.92 -18.16
C PHE A 71 -4.66 11.07 -17.72
N LYS A 72 -5.65 10.74 -16.90
CA LYS A 72 -6.72 11.65 -16.50
C LYS A 72 -6.44 12.22 -15.12
N LEU A 73 -6.79 13.48 -14.91
CA LEU A 73 -6.70 14.13 -13.62
C LEU A 73 -8.09 14.68 -13.28
N PHE A 74 -8.55 14.41 -12.07
CA PHE A 74 -9.73 15.08 -11.53
C PHE A 74 -9.52 15.45 -10.07
N LEU A 75 -10.28 16.44 -9.62
CA LEU A 75 -10.20 16.95 -8.26
C LEU A 75 -11.04 16.09 -7.32
N SER A 76 -10.40 15.60 -6.27
CA SER A 76 -11.06 15.00 -5.12
C SER A 76 -11.28 16.08 -4.07
N PHE A 77 -12.54 16.46 -3.86
CA PHE A 77 -12.94 17.47 -2.88
C PHE A 77 -13.15 16.89 -1.46
N ASP A 78 -12.65 15.68 -1.20
CA ASP A 78 -12.93 14.88 0.00
C ASP A 78 -12.06 15.26 1.22
N MET A 79 -11.11 16.20 1.11
CA MET A 79 -10.23 16.55 2.24
C MET A 79 -9.88 18.04 2.31
N SER A 80 -10.15 18.66 3.46
CA SER A 80 -9.32 19.76 3.96
C SER A 80 -7.93 19.21 4.28
N ALA A 81 -6.88 19.92 3.89
CA ALA A 81 -5.50 19.62 4.26
C ALA A 81 -5.44 19.24 5.75
N GLN A 82 -4.93 18.05 6.08
CA GLN A 82 -4.48 17.81 7.45
C GLN A 82 -3.06 18.38 7.51
N PRO A 83 -2.83 19.51 8.22
CA PRO A 83 -1.47 19.98 8.43
C PRO A 83 -0.67 18.90 9.16
N ASN A 84 0.62 18.78 8.86
CA ASN A 84 1.55 17.83 9.49
C ASN A 84 1.35 16.34 9.11
N SER A 85 0.71 16.01 7.98
CA SER A 85 0.59 14.61 7.54
C SER A 85 1.94 13.94 7.25
N GLN A 86 2.98 14.73 6.95
CA GLN A 86 4.37 14.27 6.75
C GLN A 86 4.89 13.44 7.92
N ALA A 87 4.51 13.79 9.16
CA ALA A 87 4.95 13.09 10.37
C ALA A 87 4.57 11.61 10.40
N TRP A 88 3.59 11.18 9.59
CA TRP A 88 3.07 9.82 9.53
C TRP A 88 3.22 9.16 8.16
N VAL A 89 3.58 9.93 7.12
CA VAL A 89 3.70 9.47 5.73
C VAL A 89 5.16 9.27 5.30
N ASP A 90 6.08 10.10 5.79
CA ASP A 90 7.49 10.02 5.41
C ASP A 90 8.11 8.69 5.91
N GLY A 91 8.78 7.96 5.01
CA GLY A 91 9.36 6.64 5.32
C GLY A 91 8.40 5.46 5.19
N PHE A 92 7.16 5.68 4.74
CA PHE A 92 6.15 4.64 4.53
C PHE A 92 5.82 4.51 3.03
N PRO A 93 6.73 3.95 2.21
CA PRO A 93 6.51 3.83 0.77
C PRO A 93 5.32 2.91 0.48
N HIS A 94 4.44 3.34 -0.43
CA HIS A 94 3.27 2.58 -0.87
C HIS A 94 3.43 1.97 -2.27
N ASP A 95 4.62 2.05 -2.86
CA ASP A 95 4.94 1.47 -4.18
C ASP A 95 4.57 -0.01 -4.31
N PRO A 96 4.74 -0.88 -3.30
CA PRO A 96 4.32 -2.26 -3.44
C PRO A 96 2.81 -2.42 -3.61
N TRP A 97 2.00 -1.52 -3.03
CA TRP A 97 0.57 -1.49 -3.29
C TRP A 97 0.26 -1.02 -4.71
N LEU A 98 1.08 -0.16 -5.33
CA LEU A 98 0.93 0.18 -6.74
C LEU A 98 1.05 -1.08 -7.62
N VAL A 99 2.09 -1.88 -7.40
CA VAL A 99 2.33 -3.15 -8.13
C VAL A 99 1.21 -4.15 -7.87
N LEU A 100 0.76 -4.29 -6.63
CA LEU A 100 -0.35 -5.17 -6.27
C LEU A 100 -1.66 -4.74 -6.96
N ASN A 101 -1.98 -3.44 -6.94
CA ASN A 101 -3.19 -2.92 -7.55
C ASN A 101 -3.19 -3.04 -9.07
N ALA A 102 -2.03 -2.93 -9.74
CA ALA A 102 -1.92 -3.13 -11.19
C ALA A 102 -2.52 -4.48 -11.66
N TYR A 103 -2.34 -5.54 -10.86
CA TYR A 103 -2.94 -6.84 -11.14
C TYR A 103 -4.48 -6.79 -11.08
N PHE A 104 -5.06 -6.18 -10.07
CA PHE A 104 -6.52 -6.08 -9.90
C PHE A 104 -7.16 -5.10 -10.89
N ILE A 105 -6.43 -4.05 -11.27
CA ILE A 105 -6.76 -3.12 -12.35
C ILE A 105 -6.87 -3.88 -13.67
N ARG A 106 -5.87 -4.70 -14.00
CA ARG A 106 -5.91 -5.59 -15.17
C ARG A 106 -7.10 -6.54 -15.09
N ALA A 107 -7.33 -7.16 -13.93
CA ALA A 107 -8.43 -8.09 -13.73
C ALA A 107 -9.80 -7.46 -13.99
N PHE A 108 -10.01 -6.24 -13.50
CA PHE A 108 -11.21 -5.46 -13.75
C PHE A 108 -11.37 -5.14 -15.23
N LYS A 109 -10.31 -4.65 -15.89
CA LYS A 109 -10.33 -4.29 -17.32
C LYS A 109 -10.59 -5.48 -18.23
N GLU A 110 -10.07 -6.66 -17.89
CA GLU A 110 -10.27 -7.90 -18.65
C GLU A 110 -11.57 -8.62 -18.27
N GLY A 111 -12.23 -8.24 -17.17
CA GLY A 111 -13.41 -8.92 -16.62
C GLY A 111 -13.12 -10.33 -16.07
N ARG A 112 -11.84 -10.67 -15.86
CA ARG A 112 -11.38 -11.96 -15.31
C ARG A 112 -10.01 -11.79 -14.65
N MET A 113 -9.70 -12.65 -13.69
CA MET A 113 -8.38 -12.67 -13.06
C MET A 113 -7.31 -13.05 -14.10
N PRO A 114 -6.27 -12.22 -14.32
CA PRO A 114 -5.16 -12.59 -15.20
C PRO A 114 -4.32 -13.70 -14.53
N PRO A 115 -3.55 -14.48 -15.30
CA PRO A 115 -2.66 -15.47 -14.72
C PRO A 115 -1.60 -14.79 -13.83
N VAL A 116 -1.22 -15.44 -12.74
CA VAL A 116 -0.07 -15.04 -11.93
C VAL A 116 1.20 -15.55 -12.62
N GLU A 117 2.01 -14.63 -13.11
CA GLU A 117 3.20 -14.93 -13.93
C GLU A 117 4.50 -14.98 -13.12
N LYS A 118 4.51 -14.41 -11.91
CA LYS A 118 5.68 -14.36 -11.02
C LYS A 118 5.26 -14.59 -9.57
N ASP A 119 6.05 -15.40 -8.86
CA ASP A 119 5.91 -15.57 -7.42
C ASP A 119 6.30 -14.27 -6.72
N ARG A 120 5.38 -13.69 -5.94
CA ARG A 120 5.63 -12.46 -5.17
C ARG A 120 4.87 -12.47 -3.85
N ILE A 121 5.45 -11.80 -2.86
CA ILE A 121 4.83 -11.54 -1.57
C ILE A 121 4.70 -10.03 -1.41
N PHE A 122 3.52 -9.57 -1.00
CA PHE A 122 3.25 -8.19 -0.58
C PHE A 122 2.86 -8.23 0.89
N MET A 123 3.49 -7.41 1.72
CA MET A 123 3.21 -7.35 3.16
C MET A 123 3.00 -5.91 3.59
N TRP A 124 2.10 -5.70 4.56
CA TRP A 124 1.95 -4.40 5.19
C TRP A 124 1.47 -4.48 6.61
N ALA A 125 1.86 -3.48 7.39
CA ALA A 125 1.54 -3.39 8.80
C ALA A 125 1.65 -1.95 9.31
N ARG A 126 0.96 -1.68 10.41
CA ARG A 126 1.28 -0.51 11.24
C ARG A 126 2.67 -0.66 11.88
N PRO A 127 3.31 0.46 12.24
CA PRO A 127 4.63 0.43 12.87
C PRO A 127 4.60 0.14 14.37
N HIS A 128 3.44 0.17 15.06
CA HIS A 128 3.36 -0.07 16.50
C HIS A 128 2.04 -0.73 16.91
N PRO A 129 1.95 -1.36 18.12
CA PRO A 129 0.71 -1.89 18.66
C PRO A 129 -0.39 -0.82 18.71
N LYS A 130 -1.62 -1.19 18.36
CA LYS A 130 -2.75 -0.25 18.37
C LYS A 130 -2.99 0.41 19.73
N ALA A 131 -2.69 -0.33 20.81
CA ALA A 131 -2.84 0.11 22.19
C ALA A 131 -1.53 0.69 22.80
N ALA A 132 -0.46 0.87 22.02
CA ALA A 132 0.77 1.46 22.53
C ALA A 132 0.55 2.94 22.86
N GLU A 133 1.05 3.41 24.01
CA GLU A 133 0.98 4.81 24.43
C GLU A 133 2.15 5.59 23.80
N ALA A 134 1.83 6.59 22.97
CA ALA A 134 2.82 7.48 22.40
C ALA A 134 3.20 8.58 23.39
N THR A 135 4.46 9.04 23.34
CA THR A 135 5.01 9.95 24.36
C THR A 135 5.12 11.40 23.90
N GLU A 136 5.03 11.66 22.60
CA GLU A 136 5.32 12.95 21.97
C GLU A 136 4.32 13.25 20.83
N ASP A 137 3.03 13.07 21.09
CA ASP A 137 1.96 13.28 20.11
C ASP A 137 0.87 14.24 20.60
N ASP A 138 0.82 15.44 20.02
CA ASP A 138 -0.16 16.47 20.35
C ASP A 138 -1.53 16.26 19.67
N VAL A 139 -1.64 15.33 18.71
CA VAL A 139 -2.87 15.01 17.96
C VAL A 139 -3.66 13.90 18.65
N GLY A 140 -2.97 12.90 19.20
CA GLY A 140 -3.59 11.76 19.88
C GLY A 140 -4.08 10.67 18.92
N ARG A 141 -4.68 9.60 19.47
CA ARG A 141 -5.19 8.47 18.68
C ARG A 141 -6.42 8.87 17.86
N PRO A 142 -6.54 8.39 16.60
CA PRO A 142 -7.73 8.60 15.80
C PRO A 142 -8.94 7.83 16.36
N THR A 143 -10.15 8.34 16.13
CA THR A 143 -11.39 7.62 16.44
C THR A 143 -11.43 6.27 15.72
N GLY A 144 -11.79 5.20 16.44
CA GLY A 144 -11.91 3.85 15.87
C GLY A 144 -10.58 3.09 15.75
N TRP A 145 -9.52 3.56 16.40
CA TRP A 145 -8.22 2.88 16.48
C TRP A 145 -8.33 1.44 17.00
N GLU A 146 -9.39 1.09 17.70
CA GLU A 146 -9.64 -0.25 18.25
C GLU A 146 -9.97 -1.29 17.17
N LEU A 147 -10.50 -0.84 16.02
CA LEU A 147 -11.02 -1.69 14.94
C LEU A 147 -9.94 -2.42 14.15
N THR A 148 -8.69 -2.05 14.36
CA THR A 148 -7.58 -2.66 13.66
C THR A 148 -6.94 -3.77 14.49
N ASP A 149 -6.11 -4.60 13.86
CA ASP A 149 -5.44 -5.73 14.51
C ASP A 149 -3.92 -5.56 14.47
N ASP A 150 -3.24 -6.07 15.50
CA ASP A 150 -1.77 -6.10 15.56
C ASP A 150 -1.24 -7.32 14.79
N VAL A 151 -1.49 -7.28 13.47
CA VAL A 151 -1.07 -8.27 12.49
C VAL A 151 -0.38 -7.55 11.33
N PHE A 152 0.52 -8.25 10.65
CA PHE A 152 0.88 -7.87 9.29
C PHE A 152 0.03 -8.67 8.31
N TRP A 153 -0.53 -7.98 7.34
CA TRP A 153 -1.31 -8.56 6.27
C TRP A 153 -0.39 -8.98 5.15
N VAL A 154 -0.75 -10.05 4.45
CA VAL A 154 0.04 -10.60 3.35
C VAL A 154 -0.85 -10.92 2.17
N VAL A 155 -0.41 -10.56 0.97
CA VAL A 155 -0.92 -11.12 -0.28
C VAL A 155 0.21 -11.86 -0.98
N VAL A 156 -0.03 -13.11 -1.34
CA VAL A 156 0.92 -13.96 -2.06
C VAL A 156 0.39 -14.22 -3.46
N PHE A 157 1.21 -13.91 -4.44
CA PHE A 157 1.09 -14.37 -5.82
C PHE A 157 1.90 -15.64 -5.94
N ALA A 158 1.24 -16.76 -6.29
CA ALA A 158 1.87 -18.05 -6.49
C ALA A 158 1.61 -18.57 -7.91
N THR A 159 2.66 -18.91 -8.65
CA THR A 159 2.55 -19.47 -10.01
C THR A 159 2.09 -20.94 -10.00
N ALA A 160 2.29 -21.64 -8.90
CA ALA A 160 1.87 -23.03 -8.66
C ALA A 160 1.68 -23.24 -7.13
N PRO A 161 1.00 -24.33 -6.69
CA PRO A 161 0.85 -24.65 -5.27
C PRO A 161 2.18 -24.58 -4.51
N ALA A 162 2.13 -24.03 -3.30
CA ALA A 162 3.31 -23.73 -2.50
C ALA A 162 2.97 -23.69 -1.00
N ILE A 163 4.01 -23.58 -0.19
CA ILE A 163 3.89 -23.33 1.24
C ILE A 163 4.34 -21.91 1.53
N VAL A 164 3.59 -21.18 2.34
CA VAL A 164 3.98 -19.87 2.87
C VAL A 164 4.37 -20.01 4.33
N ILE A 165 5.54 -19.49 4.70
CA ILE A 165 6.00 -19.34 6.08
C ILE A 165 6.02 -17.86 6.42
N LEU A 166 5.34 -17.48 7.51
CA LEU A 166 5.25 -16.12 8.02
C LEU A 166 5.84 -16.06 9.43
N ASP A 167 6.72 -15.12 9.71
CA ASP A 167 7.34 -14.94 11.03
C ASP A 167 7.70 -13.47 11.30
N THR A 168 8.10 -13.16 12.53
CA THR A 168 8.44 -11.80 12.97
C THR A 168 9.91 -11.63 13.34
N GLY A 169 10.75 -12.67 13.17
CA GLY A 169 12.17 -12.64 13.55
C GLY A 169 12.45 -12.30 15.03
N ALA A 170 11.45 -12.31 15.91
CA ALA A 170 11.60 -11.93 17.32
C ALA A 170 12.24 -13.06 18.15
N GLN A 171 13.10 -12.71 19.11
CA GLN A 171 13.87 -13.72 19.86
C GLN A 171 13.04 -14.59 20.82
N THR A 172 11.79 -14.26 21.17
CA THR A 172 10.93 -15.11 22.03
C THR A 172 9.51 -14.53 22.21
N PRO A 173 8.46 -15.36 22.36
CA PRO A 173 8.14 -16.55 21.57
C PRO A 173 7.30 -16.12 20.34
N SER A 174 7.91 -16.15 19.15
CA SER A 174 7.16 -16.11 17.89
C SER A 174 7.17 -17.50 17.27
N THR A 175 6.00 -18.09 17.08
CA THR A 175 5.86 -19.34 16.32
C THR A 175 5.58 -18.98 14.86
N PRO A 176 6.44 -19.38 13.90
CA PRO A 176 6.18 -19.17 12.50
C PRO A 176 4.81 -19.75 12.08
N GLY A 177 4.03 -18.98 11.34
CA GLY A 177 2.81 -19.44 10.69
C GLY A 177 3.16 -20.20 9.42
N ARG A 178 2.59 -21.39 9.24
CA ARG A 178 2.73 -22.21 8.03
C ARG A 178 1.38 -22.34 7.34
N HIS A 179 1.35 -22.08 6.04
CA HIS A 179 0.13 -22.10 5.23
C HIS A 179 0.38 -22.82 3.90
N ASP A 180 -0.41 -23.86 3.60
CA ASP A 180 -0.43 -24.44 2.26
C ASP A 180 -1.36 -23.61 1.37
N ILE A 181 -0.88 -23.20 0.19
CA ILE A 181 -1.61 -22.35 -0.75
C ILE A 181 -1.66 -22.98 -2.14
N GLY A 182 -2.73 -22.68 -2.88
CA GLY A 182 -2.84 -23.00 -4.31
C GLY A 182 -2.07 -22.01 -5.19
N ALA A 183 -2.11 -22.25 -6.51
CA ALA A 183 -1.72 -21.23 -7.48
C ALA A 183 -2.71 -20.05 -7.49
N GLY A 184 -2.27 -18.88 -7.91
CA GLY A 184 -3.06 -17.65 -7.96
C GLY A 184 -2.76 -16.71 -6.80
N VAL A 185 -3.77 -15.97 -6.34
CA VAL A 185 -3.64 -14.93 -5.31
C VAL A 185 -4.22 -15.44 -4.00
N THR A 186 -3.45 -15.40 -2.92
CA THR A 186 -3.90 -15.77 -1.58
C THR A 186 -3.68 -14.62 -0.60
N LYS A 187 -4.69 -14.31 0.22
CA LYS A 187 -4.58 -13.34 1.33
C LYS A 187 -4.39 -14.08 2.65
N LEU A 188 -3.38 -13.67 3.42
CA LEU A 188 -3.04 -14.20 4.74
C LEU A 188 -2.82 -13.05 5.72
N ALA A 189 -2.62 -13.39 6.99
CA ALA A 189 -2.16 -12.47 8.02
C ALA A 189 -1.37 -13.24 9.08
N HIS A 190 -0.46 -12.56 9.77
CA HIS A 190 0.27 -13.13 10.89
C HIS A 190 0.41 -12.10 12.02
N LYS A 191 0.35 -12.58 13.27
CA LYS A 191 0.43 -11.71 14.45
C LYS A 191 1.80 -11.04 14.53
N LEU A 192 1.80 -9.73 14.78
CA LEU A 192 3.02 -9.00 15.05
C LEU A 192 3.43 -9.19 16.51
N VAL A 193 4.75 -9.14 16.75
CA VAL A 193 5.34 -9.19 18.08
C VAL A 193 6.10 -7.89 18.29
N ALA A 194 5.81 -7.19 19.39
CA ALA A 194 6.48 -5.94 19.72
C ALA A 194 8.01 -6.14 19.77
N GLY A 195 8.74 -5.26 19.07
CA GLY A 195 10.18 -5.33 18.88
C GLY A 195 10.65 -6.23 17.72
N GLY A 196 9.76 -7.02 17.11
CA GLY A 196 10.04 -7.84 15.93
C GLY A 196 9.86 -7.10 14.61
N GLY A 197 10.14 -7.78 13.51
CA GLY A 197 9.86 -7.34 12.14
C GLY A 197 8.69 -8.11 11.51
N MET A 198 8.67 -8.16 10.18
CA MET A 198 7.77 -9.02 9.42
C MET A 198 8.57 -9.76 8.34
N ARG A 199 8.28 -11.05 8.17
CA ARG A 199 8.96 -11.89 7.20
C ARG A 199 7.98 -12.88 6.59
N GLY A 200 8.08 -13.03 5.28
CA GLY A 200 7.32 -14.00 4.51
C GLY A 200 8.21 -14.74 3.52
N GLN A 201 8.06 -16.06 3.46
CA GLN A 201 8.70 -16.91 2.46
C GLN A 201 7.67 -17.76 1.75
N THR A 202 7.76 -17.85 0.43
CA THR A 202 7.05 -18.84 -0.38
C THR A 202 8.03 -19.93 -0.75
N ILE A 203 7.70 -21.17 -0.41
CA ILE A 203 8.52 -22.36 -0.59
C ILE A 203 7.81 -23.32 -1.52
N ARG A 204 8.51 -23.76 -2.57
CA ARG A 204 8.03 -24.78 -3.52
C ARG A 204 9.12 -25.80 -3.76
N GLY A 205 8.78 -27.09 -3.59
CA GLY A 205 9.76 -28.18 -3.75
C GLY A 205 10.98 -28.05 -2.82
N GLY A 206 10.82 -27.48 -1.62
CA GLY A 206 11.92 -27.23 -0.68
C GLY A 206 12.78 -26.01 -0.97
N THR A 207 12.52 -25.28 -2.06
CA THR A 207 13.25 -24.05 -2.44
C THR A 207 12.41 -22.81 -2.15
N VAL A 208 13.05 -21.76 -1.64
CA VAL A 208 12.42 -20.44 -1.48
C VAL A 208 12.30 -19.78 -2.86
N VAL A 209 11.07 -19.61 -3.34
CA VAL A 209 10.79 -19.01 -4.66
C VAL A 209 10.45 -17.53 -4.59
N ALA A 210 10.07 -17.04 -3.41
CA ALA A 210 9.92 -15.61 -3.11
C ALA A 210 10.18 -15.38 -1.62
N GLU A 211 10.85 -14.29 -1.29
CA GLU A 211 11.07 -13.84 0.09
C GLU A 211 10.86 -12.33 0.19
N CYS A 212 10.12 -11.91 1.21
CA CYS A 212 10.01 -10.52 1.61
C CYS A 212 10.35 -10.44 3.10
N ALA A 213 11.45 -9.77 3.40
CA ALA A 213 11.99 -9.63 4.75
C ALA A 213 12.66 -8.25 4.88
N PRO A 214 11.89 -7.18 5.14
CA PRO A 214 12.47 -5.88 5.44
C PRO A 214 13.50 -5.99 6.56
N SER A 215 14.60 -5.27 6.41
CA SER A 215 15.63 -5.18 7.44
C SER A 215 15.10 -4.50 8.71
N PRO A 216 15.75 -4.68 9.87
CA PRO A 216 15.37 -3.98 11.10
C PRO A 216 15.42 -2.44 11.00
N GLU A 217 16.16 -1.90 10.04
CA GLU A 217 16.23 -0.46 9.75
C GLU A 217 15.03 0.00 8.91
N GLU A 218 14.51 -0.86 8.04
CA GLU A 218 13.36 -0.57 7.17
C GLU A 218 12.03 -0.75 7.91
N TYR A 219 11.88 -1.80 8.72
CA TYR A 219 10.67 -2.03 9.49
C TYR A 219 10.92 -2.74 10.82
N LYS A 220 10.36 -2.17 11.88
CA LYS A 220 10.28 -2.77 13.21
C LYS A 220 8.94 -2.40 13.85
N PHE A 221 8.30 -3.37 14.49
CA PHE A 221 7.07 -3.14 15.23
C PHE A 221 7.39 -2.52 16.59
N GLU A 222 7.48 -1.20 16.64
CA GLU A 222 7.94 -0.42 17.77
C GLU A 222 6.97 -0.53 18.96
N ALA A 223 7.49 -0.95 20.11
CA ALA A 223 6.71 -1.16 21.32
C ALA A 223 6.36 0.18 22.01
N ARG A 224 7.21 1.19 21.85
CA ARG A 224 7.12 2.49 22.51
C ARG A 224 7.25 3.60 21.45
N PRO A 225 6.20 3.84 20.67
CA PRO A 225 6.26 4.85 19.63
C PRO A 225 6.36 6.26 20.24
N ARG A 226 6.99 7.18 19.51
CA ARG A 226 6.96 8.61 19.86
C ARG A 226 5.63 9.23 19.47
N THR A 227 5.06 8.81 18.34
CA THR A 227 3.83 9.34 17.78
C THR A 227 2.85 8.23 17.38
N TYR A 228 1.54 8.51 17.37
CA TYR A 228 0.47 7.60 16.95
C TYR A 228 0.41 7.49 15.43
N ASN A 229 1.32 6.71 14.85
CA ASN A 229 1.33 6.45 13.41
C ASN A 229 0.47 5.22 13.06
N PHE A 230 -0.75 5.47 12.58
CA PHE A 230 -1.66 4.43 12.07
C PHE A 230 -1.54 4.19 10.56
N ASN A 231 -0.57 4.82 9.89
CA ASN A 231 -0.24 4.52 8.50
C ASN A 231 0.41 3.13 8.37
N ALA A 232 0.32 2.53 7.19
CA ALA A 232 0.87 1.21 6.93
C ALA A 232 2.23 1.32 6.22
N TYR A 233 3.22 0.62 6.75
CA TYR A 233 4.46 0.35 6.03
C TYR A 233 4.18 -0.81 5.09
N VAL A 234 4.65 -0.72 3.84
CA VAL A 234 4.37 -1.70 2.80
C VAL A 234 5.68 -2.18 2.20
N ALA A 235 5.81 -3.49 2.02
CA ALA A 235 6.95 -4.12 1.37
C ALA A 235 6.50 -5.17 0.35
N MET A 236 7.36 -5.47 -0.62
CA MET A 236 7.20 -6.64 -1.49
C MET A 236 8.52 -7.39 -1.68
N SER A 237 8.42 -8.65 -2.07
CA SER A 237 9.56 -9.41 -2.59
C SER A 237 9.99 -8.87 -3.96
N PRO A 238 11.28 -8.96 -4.33
CA PRO A 238 11.80 -8.55 -5.64
C PRO A 238 11.05 -9.15 -6.84
#